data_AF-A0A2E1KN60-F1
#
_entry.id   AF-A0A2E1KN60-F1
#
_cell.length_a   1.000
_cell.length_b   1.000
_cell.length_c   1.000
_cell.angle_alpha   90.00
_cell.angle_beta   90.00
_cell.angle_gamma   90.00
#
_symmetry.space_group_name_H-M   'P 1'
#
loop_
_entity.id
_entity.type
_entity.pdbx_description
1 polymer ?
#
loop_
_entity_poly.entity_id
_entity_poly.type
_entity_poly.pdbx_seq_one_letter_code
_entity_poly.pdbx_strand_id
1 'polypeptide(L)' 'MDQQIDSRHELPATTGVIDIKGFLGVLVELGYDGPIRAEPFNRALDERDDDPAVAATAKAMRRAFGLVSGGRP' A
#
# COMPACT_ATOMS: atom_id res chain seq x y z
N MET A 1 6.95 -6.67 -21.34
CA MET A 1 6.96 -5.89 -20.08
C MET A 1 6.16 -4.64 -20.35
N ASP A 2 5.10 -4.41 -19.59
CA ASP A 2 4.41 -3.12 -19.64
C ASP A 2 5.28 -2.08 -18.95
N GLN A 3 5.45 -0.91 -19.56
CA GLN A 3 6.28 0.14 -18.99
C GLN A 3 5.59 0.75 -17.78
N GLN A 4 6.25 0.70 -16.63
CA GLN A 4 5.82 1.45 -15.46
C GLN A 4 5.97 2.94 -15.75
N ILE A 5 4.88 3.68 -15.62
CA ILE A 5 4.86 5.15 -15.71
C ILE A 5 4.90 5.66 -14.28
N ASP A 6 5.97 6.34 -13.89
CA ASP A 6 6.19 6.83 -12.52
C ASP A 6 5.03 7.70 -12.00
N SER A 7 4.35 8.43 -12.89
CA SER A 7 3.17 9.22 -12.55
C SER A 7 1.89 8.40 -12.33
N ARG A 8 1.98 7.06 -12.20
CA ARG A 8 0.84 6.15 -12.03
C ARG A 8 1.13 5.14 -10.93
N HIS A 9 0.86 5.53 -9.69
CA HIS A 9 0.94 4.65 -8.53
C HIS A 9 -0.44 4.34 -7.97
N GLU A 10 -0.80 3.07 -7.99
CA GLU A 10 -2.06 2.59 -7.44
C GLU A 10 -2.01 2.42 -5.92
N LEU A 11 -3.20 2.30 -5.32
CA LEU A 11 -3.31 1.99 -3.89
C LEU A 11 -2.67 0.62 -3.56
N PRO A 12 -1.99 0.47 -2.41
CA PRO A 12 -1.44 -0.81 -1.97
C PRO A 12 -2.47 -1.93 -1.97
N ALA A 13 -2.03 -3.15 -2.32
CA ALA A 13 -2.87 -4.35 -2.34
C ALA A 13 -4.12 -4.26 -3.25
N THR A 14 -4.05 -3.48 -4.35
CA THR A 14 -5.16 -3.31 -5.30
C THR A 14 -4.95 -4.07 -6.61
N THR A 15 -3.78 -3.96 -7.23
CA THR A 15 -3.53 -4.51 -8.57
C THR A 15 -3.10 -5.98 -8.56
N GLY A 16 -2.50 -6.45 -7.47
CA GLY A 16 -1.90 -7.78 -7.37
C GLY A 16 -0.56 -7.94 -8.11
N VAL A 17 -0.06 -6.89 -8.78
CA VAL A 17 1.22 -6.91 -9.50
C VAL A 17 2.42 -6.94 -8.54
N ILE A 18 2.32 -6.21 -7.43
CA ILE A 18 3.36 -6.16 -6.40
C ILE A 18 3.04 -7.19 -5.32
N ASP A 19 4.00 -8.06 -4.99
CA ASP A 19 3.92 -8.92 -3.80
C ASP A 19 4.12 -8.09 -2.52
N ILE A 20 3.04 -7.43 -2.12
CA ILE A 20 3.03 -6.58 -0.94
C ILE A 20 3.19 -7.39 0.35
N LYS A 21 2.76 -8.66 0.35
CA LYS A 21 2.90 -9.52 1.54
C LYS A 21 4.36 -9.89 1.75
N GLY A 22 5.06 -10.31 0.69
CA GLY A 22 6.50 -10.57 0.75
C GLY A 22 7.28 -9.34 1.17
N PHE A 23 7.01 -8.18 0.56
CA PHE A 23 7.67 -6.92 0.90
C PHE A 23 7.49 -6.53 2.39
N LEU A 24 6.24 -6.49 2.87
CA LEU A 24 5.96 -6.15 4.27
C LEU A 24 6.47 -7.22 5.24
N GLY A 25 6.48 -8.50 4.84
CA GLY A 25 7.02 -9.60 5.63
C GLY A 25 8.50 -9.43 5.93
N VAL A 26 9.29 -9.03 4.93
CA VAL A 26 10.73 -8.73 5.11
C VAL A 26 10.93 -7.57 6.09
N LEU A 27 10.09 -6.52 6.05
CA LEU A 27 10.19 -5.42 7.03
C LEU A 27 9.92 -5.89 8.46
N VAL A 28 8.97 -6.82 8.63
CA VAL A 28 8.70 -7.46 9.93
C VAL A 28 9.89 -8.29 10.41
N GLU A 29 10.51 -9.06 9.51
CA GLU A 29 11.70 -9.88 9.82
C GLU A 29 12.91 -9.03 10.20
N LEU A 30 13.11 -7.89 9.53
CA LEU A 30 14.15 -6.92 9.84
C LEU A 30 13.90 -6.14 11.13
N GLY A 31 12.70 -6.25 11.72
CA GLY A 31 12.32 -5.50 12.92
C GLY A 31 12.17 -4.00 12.68
N TYR A 32 11.77 -3.60 11.46
CA TYR A 32 11.52 -2.20 11.14
C TYR A 32 10.28 -1.70 11.90
N ASP A 33 10.45 -0.68 12.74
CA ASP A 33 9.40 -0.08 13.58
C ASP A 33 9.11 1.39 13.19
N GLY A 34 9.61 1.83 12.03
CA GLY A 34 9.36 3.17 11.51
C GLY A 34 7.99 3.32 10.83
N PRO A 35 7.59 4.57 10.51
CA PRO A 35 6.35 4.81 9.78
C PRO A 35 6.46 4.36 8.32
N ILE A 36 5.36 3.82 7.78
CA ILE A 36 5.22 3.47 6.37
C ILE A 36 4.10 4.30 5.77
N ARG A 37 4.39 4.97 4.64
CA ARG A 37 3.46 5.83 3.91
C ARG A 37 3.15 5.22 2.54
N ALA A 38 1.88 5.30 2.13
CA ALA A 38 1.50 5.13 0.73
C ALA A 38 1.62 6.46 -0.01
N GLU A 39 2.24 6.46 -1.19
CA GLU A 39 2.34 7.60 -2.10
C GLU A 39 1.62 7.29 -3.43
N PRO A 40 0.26 7.21 -3.41
CA PRO A 40 -0.49 6.92 -4.62
C PRO A 40 -0.55 8.14 -5.54
N PHE A 41 -0.40 7.90 -6.84
CA PHE A 41 -0.60 8.86 -7.93
C PHE A 41 -1.60 8.23 -8.91
N ASN A 42 -2.87 8.13 -8.49
CA ASN A 42 -3.93 7.64 -9.37
C ASN A 42 -5.03 8.70 -9.50
N ARG A 43 -5.62 8.74 -10.69
CA ARG A 43 -6.64 9.73 -11.04
C ARG A 43 -7.91 9.60 -10.18
N ALA A 44 -8.25 8.37 -9.78
CA ALA A 44 -9.45 8.10 -8.99
C ALA A 44 -9.38 8.60 -7.53
N LEU A 45 -8.19 8.80 -6.98
CA LEU A 45 -7.99 9.49 -5.70
C LEU A 45 -7.90 11.00 -5.89
N ASP A 46 -7.22 11.45 -6.95
CA ASP A 46 -7.05 12.87 -7.29
C ASP A 46 -8.40 13.56 -7.57
N GLU A 47 -9.37 12.83 -8.12
CA GLU A 47 -10.73 13.31 -8.37
C GLU A 47 -11.65 13.33 -7.12
N ARG A 48 -11.15 12.97 -5.93
CA ARG A 48 -11.93 12.95 -4.68
C ARG A 48 -11.56 14.11 -3.78
N ASP A 49 -12.50 14.48 -2.91
CA ASP A 49 -12.22 15.35 -1.76
C ASP A 49 -11.23 14.67 -0.77
N ASP A 50 -10.56 15.48 0.04
CA ASP A 50 -9.49 15.05 0.96
C ASP A 50 -9.92 13.90 1.89
N ASP A 51 -11.04 14.05 2.61
CA ASP A 51 -11.53 13.05 3.56
C ASP A 51 -11.77 11.66 2.91
N PRO A 52 -12.54 11.55 1.82
CA PRO A 52 -12.72 10.26 1.15
C PRO A 52 -11.45 9.72 0.49
N ALA A 53 -10.51 10.57 0.04
CA ALA A 53 -9.21 10.13 -0.46
C ALA A 53 -8.34 9.52 0.66
N VAL A 54 -8.28 10.17 1.81
CA VAL A 54 -7.60 9.68 3.02
C VAL A 54 -8.24 8.38 3.49
N ALA A 55 -9.57 8.29 3.55
CA ALA A 55 -10.28 7.09 3.97
C ALA A 55 -9.99 5.89 3.07
N ALA A 56 -9.96 6.09 1.75
CA ALA A 56 -9.61 5.06 0.78
C ALA A 56 -8.16 4.58 0.95
N THR A 57 -7.23 5.50 1.12
CA THR A 57 -5.81 5.21 1.36
C THR A 57 -5.61 4.43 2.66
N ALA A 58 -6.24 4.87 3.75
CA ALA A 58 -6.17 4.19 5.04
C ALA A 58 -6.78 2.78 4.98
N LYS A 59 -7.87 2.58 4.22
CA LYS A 59 -8.45 1.24 4.00
C LYS A 59 -7.49 0.33 3.24
N ALA A 60 -6.82 0.82 2.20
CA ALA A 60 -5.83 0.06 1.44
C ALA A 60 -4.63 -0.33 2.32
N MET A 61 -4.11 0.61 3.11
CA MET A 61 -3.03 0.35 4.06
C MET A 61 -3.41 -0.73 5.07
N ARG A 62 -4.58 -0.61 5.72
CA ARG A 62 -5.06 -1.62 6.67
C ARG A 62 -5.17 -3.01 6.04
N ARG A 63 -5.65 -3.10 4.80
CA ARG A 63 -5.69 -4.38 4.05
C ARG A 63 -4.29 -4.95 3.85
N ALA A 64 -3.32 -4.12 3.44
CA ALA A 64 -1.95 -4.55 3.21
C ALA A 64 -1.28 -5.08 4.49
N PHE A 65 -1.37 -4.34 5.60
CA PHE A 65 -0.83 -4.77 6.90
C PHE A 65 -1.57 -5.99 7.49
N GLY A 66 -2.86 -6.16 7.16
CA GLY A 66 -3.64 -7.36 7.48
C GLY A 66 -3.01 -8.65 6.97
N LEU A 67 -2.16 -8.59 5.93
CA LEU A 67 -1.52 -9.77 5.32
C LEU A 67 -0.36 -10.33 6.15
N VAL A 68 0.19 -9.55 7.09
CA VAL A 68 1.40 -9.90 7.86
C VAL A 68 1.20 -9.85 9.39
N SER A 69 0.08 -9.30 9.86
CA SER A 69 -0.23 -9.11 11.29
C SER A 69 -0.57 -10.40 12.06
N GLY A 70 -0.58 -11.57 11.41
CA GLY A 70 -0.71 -12.89 12.05
C GLY A 70 0.61 -13.63 12.28
N GLY A 71 1.75 -12.99 11.99
CA GLY A 71 3.08 -13.61 11.98
C GLY A 71 3.97 -13.22 13.16
N ARG A 72 3.55 -13.52 14.40
CA ARG A 72 4.45 -13.90 15.51
C ARG A 72 3.64 -14.34 16.75
N PRO A 73 4.05 -15.41 17.48
CA PRO A 73 3.71 -15.58 18.89
C PRO A 73 4.41 -14.52 19.77
#